data_AF-A0A6N7ZQK8-F1
#
_entry.id   AF-A0A6N7ZQK8-F1
#
_cell.length_a   1.000
_cell.length_b   1.000
_cell.length_c   1.000
_cell.angle_alpha   90.00
_cell.angle_beta   90.00
_cell.angle_gamma   90.00
#
_symmetry.space_group_name_H-M   'P 1'
#
loop_
_entity.id
_entity.type
_entity.pdbx_description
1 polymer ?
#
loop_
_entity_poly.entity_id
_entity_poly.type
_entity_poly.pdbx_seq_one_letter_code
_entity_poly.pdbx_strand_id
1 'polypeptide(L)'
;MFSFIHERKALESLERVSDGAAESVASNTPVRRAAALAVANATLIVSARKWGGNVTHAPMKLPPEVAAEAVSAFSDRLDRLSLNAESLEGRPSGDPAIDSFRWDLMATEVLVLTLGASLSADAAHEAGKCWMHLWSARRRAEDAAQLMMHFSKAYSTPPIPLSSPGEKVTLKRLVTLASVLPPMYRPKKKNKRPGS
;
A
#
# COMPACT_ATOMS: atom_id res chain seq x y z
N MET A 1 -24.17 14.45 11.83
CA MET A 1 -23.13 14.93 12.75
C MET A 1 -21.92 13.99 12.82
N PHE A 2 -22.11 12.66 12.97
CA PHE A 2 -21.00 11.69 12.95
C PHE A 2 -20.24 11.59 11.61
N SER A 3 -20.93 11.65 10.46
CA SER A 3 -20.30 11.60 9.12
C SER A 3 -19.27 12.74 8.91
N PHE A 4 -19.60 13.95 9.35
CA PHE A 4 -18.72 15.12 9.27
C PHE A 4 -17.44 15.00 10.13
N ILE A 5 -17.53 14.36 11.30
CA ILE A 5 -16.36 14.16 12.18
C ILE A 5 -15.39 13.15 11.57
N HIS A 6 -15.91 12.07 10.99
CA HIS A 6 -15.10 11.06 10.31
C HIS A 6 -14.42 11.61 9.05
N GLU A 7 -15.13 12.42 8.26
CA GLU A 7 -14.59 13.07 7.09
C GLU A 7 -13.48 14.06 7.46
N ARG A 8 -13.67 14.88 8.51
CA ARG A 8 -12.63 15.80 8.98
C ARG A 8 -11.35 15.07 9.43
N LYS A 9 -11.48 14.01 10.23
CA LYS A 9 -10.34 13.19 10.67
C LYS A 9 -9.61 12.56 9.46
N ALA A 10 -10.38 12.12 8.45
CA ALA A 10 -9.81 11.58 7.22
C ALA A 10 -9.01 12.65 6.45
N LEU A 11 -9.55 13.87 6.30
CA LEU A 11 -8.85 14.97 5.64
C LEU A 11 -7.56 15.38 6.37
N GLU A 12 -7.60 15.52 7.69
CA GLU A 12 -6.41 15.79 8.52
C GLU A 12 -5.33 14.71 8.34
N SER A 13 -5.75 13.44 8.25
CA SER A 13 -4.82 12.34 7.98
C SER A 13 -4.22 12.43 6.57
N LEU A 14 -5.03 12.81 5.57
CA LEU A 14 -4.56 12.92 4.20
C LEU A 14 -3.56 14.06 4.03
N GLU A 15 -3.78 15.20 4.67
CA GLU A 15 -2.83 16.33 4.68
C GLU A 15 -1.48 15.87 5.23
N ARG A 16 -1.48 15.28 6.43
CA ARG A 16 -0.27 14.75 7.07
C ARG A 16 0.50 13.76 6.21
N VAL A 17 -0.19 12.86 5.51
CA VAL A 17 0.46 11.84 4.67
C VAL A 17 0.90 12.41 3.32
N SER A 18 0.15 13.36 2.75
CA SER A 18 0.44 13.96 1.43
C SER A 18 1.73 14.77 1.44
N ASP A 19 2.10 15.39 2.56
CA ASP A 19 3.29 16.25 2.67
C ASP A 19 4.64 15.52 2.47
N GLY A 20 4.69 14.19 2.57
CA GLY A 20 5.98 13.47 2.52
C GLY A 20 5.96 12.03 2.03
N ALA A 21 4.79 11.41 1.80
CA ALA A 21 4.73 9.99 1.46
C ALA A 21 5.50 9.64 0.18
N ALA A 22 5.42 10.47 -0.87
CA ALA A 22 6.12 10.16 -2.12
C ALA A 22 7.65 10.19 -1.96
N GLU A 23 8.18 11.15 -1.21
CA GLU A 23 9.61 11.25 -0.90
C GLU A 23 10.06 10.10 0.03
N SER A 24 9.28 9.81 1.06
CA SER A 24 9.47 8.66 1.96
C SER A 24 9.55 7.35 1.15
N VAL A 25 8.59 7.10 0.27
CA VAL A 25 8.59 5.94 -0.62
C VAL A 25 9.82 5.97 -1.53
N ALA A 26 10.16 7.09 -2.14
CA ALA A 26 11.27 7.22 -3.09
C ALA A 26 12.65 6.96 -2.46
N SER A 27 12.86 7.38 -1.21
CA SER A 27 14.12 7.23 -0.47
C SER A 27 14.44 5.79 -0.06
N ASN A 28 13.47 4.88 -0.13
CA ASN A 28 13.65 3.48 0.24
C ASN A 28 14.33 2.64 -0.87
N THR A 29 14.98 1.56 -0.44
CA THR A 29 15.67 0.66 -1.38
C THR A 29 14.69 0.05 -2.38
N PRO A 30 15.12 -0.28 -3.61
CA PRO A 30 14.27 -0.93 -4.61
C PRO A 30 13.60 -2.22 -4.09
N VAL A 31 14.30 -3.05 -3.33
CA VAL A 31 13.73 -4.30 -2.79
C VAL A 31 12.57 -3.99 -1.82
N ARG A 32 12.74 -3.02 -0.90
CA ARG A 32 11.66 -2.62 0.02
C ARG A 32 10.46 -2.02 -0.69
N ARG A 33 10.70 -1.19 -1.72
CA ARG A 33 9.62 -0.64 -2.55
C ARG A 33 8.82 -1.73 -3.28
N ALA A 34 9.50 -2.75 -3.82
CA ALA A 34 8.81 -3.88 -4.45
C ALA A 34 8.03 -4.74 -3.42
N ALA A 35 8.54 -4.90 -2.19
CA ALA A 35 7.80 -5.56 -1.11
C ALA A 35 6.56 -4.75 -0.68
N ALA A 36 6.71 -3.43 -0.56
CA ALA A 36 5.59 -2.52 -0.26
C ALA A 36 4.53 -2.55 -1.37
N LEU A 37 4.94 -2.66 -2.64
CA LEU A 37 4.03 -2.88 -3.76
C LEU A 37 3.21 -4.16 -3.58
N ALA A 38 3.84 -5.26 -3.14
CA ALA A 38 3.12 -6.50 -2.87
C ALA A 38 2.12 -6.37 -1.72
N VAL A 39 2.52 -5.74 -0.62
CA VAL A 39 1.67 -5.51 0.55
C VAL A 39 0.49 -4.62 0.19
N ALA A 40 0.72 -3.51 -0.51
CA ALA A 40 -0.33 -2.59 -0.94
C ALA A 40 -1.34 -3.28 -1.86
N ASN A 41 -0.86 -4.02 -2.86
CA ASN A 41 -1.73 -4.79 -3.76
C ASN A 41 -2.57 -5.84 -3.02
N ALA A 42 -1.94 -6.64 -2.14
CA ALA A 42 -2.65 -7.63 -1.34
C ALA A 42 -3.71 -6.99 -0.44
N THR A 43 -3.35 -5.87 0.18
CA THR A 43 -4.25 -5.15 1.08
C THR A 43 -5.44 -4.58 0.32
N LEU A 44 -5.25 -3.95 -0.85
CA LEU A 44 -6.38 -3.49 -1.69
C LEU A 44 -7.34 -4.64 -2.04
N ILE A 45 -6.82 -5.80 -2.42
CA ILE A 45 -7.64 -6.98 -2.77
C ILE A 45 -8.49 -7.43 -1.59
N VAL A 46 -7.92 -7.47 -0.38
CA VAL A 46 -8.66 -7.84 0.84
C VAL A 46 -9.68 -6.75 1.20
N SER A 47 -9.29 -5.48 1.12
CA SER A 47 -10.14 -4.32 1.42
C SER A 47 -11.37 -4.21 0.51
N ALA A 48 -11.27 -4.66 -0.75
CA ALA A 48 -12.40 -4.67 -1.67
C ALA A 48 -13.59 -5.51 -1.18
N ARG A 49 -13.37 -6.47 -0.27
CA ARG A 49 -14.44 -7.26 0.35
C ARG A 49 -15.26 -6.46 1.35
N LYS A 50 -14.64 -5.49 2.01
CA LYS A 50 -15.29 -4.64 3.02
C LYS A 50 -15.95 -3.43 2.39
N TRP A 51 -15.24 -2.73 1.49
CA TRP A 51 -15.65 -1.43 0.95
C TRP A 51 -16.00 -1.45 -0.54
N GLY A 52 -16.07 -2.64 -1.14
CA GLY A 52 -16.47 -2.86 -2.53
C GLY A 52 -15.34 -2.76 -3.55
N GLY A 53 -15.61 -3.25 -4.77
CA GLY A 53 -14.61 -3.37 -5.83
C GLY A 53 -14.01 -2.06 -6.33
N ASN A 54 -14.64 -0.91 -6.06
CA ASN A 54 -14.08 0.39 -6.45
C ASN A 54 -12.76 0.69 -5.74
N VAL A 55 -12.50 0.11 -4.57
CA VAL A 55 -11.21 0.20 -3.87
C VAL A 55 -10.04 -0.25 -4.76
N THR A 56 -10.21 -1.32 -5.53
CA THR A 56 -9.15 -1.88 -6.38
C THR A 56 -9.15 -1.33 -7.81
N HIS A 57 -10.29 -0.85 -8.31
CA HIS A 57 -10.45 -0.50 -9.72
C HIS A 57 -10.60 0.99 -10.01
N ALA A 58 -11.21 1.76 -9.10
CA ALA A 58 -11.56 3.16 -9.31
C ALA A 58 -11.71 3.91 -7.97
N PRO A 59 -10.63 4.08 -7.20
CA PRO A 59 -10.71 4.62 -5.84
C PRO A 59 -11.11 6.10 -5.82
N MET A 60 -10.78 6.85 -6.89
CA MET A 60 -11.28 8.23 -7.11
C MET A 60 -12.81 8.32 -7.25
N LYS A 61 -13.50 7.19 -7.42
CA LYS A 61 -14.97 7.12 -7.51
C LYS A 61 -15.61 6.55 -6.24
N LEU A 62 -14.84 6.39 -5.16
CA LEU A 62 -15.41 5.95 -3.89
C LEU A 62 -16.36 7.01 -3.35
N PRO A 63 -17.55 6.62 -2.86
CA PRO A 63 -18.41 7.54 -2.12
C PRO A 63 -17.64 8.17 -0.95
N PRO A 64 -17.83 9.47 -0.66
CA PRO A 64 -17.07 10.16 0.39
C PRO A 64 -17.09 9.46 1.75
N GLU A 65 -18.23 8.92 2.15
CA GLU A 65 -18.37 8.19 3.42
C GLU A 65 -17.51 6.92 3.47
N VAL A 66 -17.50 6.15 2.37
CA VAL A 66 -16.68 4.93 2.25
C VAL A 66 -15.20 5.27 2.21
N ALA A 67 -14.83 6.34 1.48
CA ALA A 67 -13.46 6.84 1.44
C ALA A 67 -12.99 7.29 2.83
N ALA A 68 -13.81 8.06 3.55
CA ALA A 68 -13.47 8.55 4.90
C ALA A 68 -13.33 7.42 5.91
N GLU A 69 -14.20 6.40 5.86
CA GLU A 69 -14.10 5.21 6.71
C GLU A 69 -12.82 4.42 6.40
N ALA A 70 -12.52 4.20 5.12
CA ALA A 70 -11.35 3.45 4.69
C ALA A 70 -10.05 4.18 5.07
N VAL A 71 -9.98 5.49 4.81
CA VAL A 71 -8.86 6.35 5.23
C VAL A 71 -8.69 6.27 6.75
N SER A 72 -9.75 6.46 7.54
CA SER A 72 -9.68 6.39 9.00
C SER A 72 -9.12 5.04 9.48
N ALA A 73 -9.57 3.93 8.92
CA ALA A 73 -9.09 2.60 9.30
C ALA A 73 -7.60 2.38 9.01
N PHE A 74 -7.09 2.94 7.91
CA PHE A 74 -5.67 2.86 7.57
C PHE A 74 -4.83 3.91 8.31
N SER A 75 -5.36 5.08 8.62
CA SER A 75 -4.72 6.03 9.53
C SER A 75 -4.53 5.44 10.92
N ASP A 76 -5.55 4.79 11.48
CA ASP A 76 -5.43 4.10 12.77
C ASP A 76 -4.39 2.97 12.71
N ARG A 77 -4.20 2.34 11.52
CA ARG A 77 -3.12 1.38 11.30
C ARG A 77 -1.74 2.05 11.25
N LEU A 78 -1.61 3.20 10.58
CA LEU A 78 -0.37 3.99 10.58
C LEU A 78 0.03 4.37 12.01
N ASP A 79 -0.92 4.85 12.80
CA ASP A 79 -0.65 5.26 14.19
C ASP A 79 -0.18 4.07 15.03
N ARG A 80 -0.82 2.90 14.88
CA ARG A 80 -0.34 1.65 15.53
C ARG A 80 1.04 1.22 15.05
N LEU A 81 1.34 1.34 13.75
CA LEU A 81 2.68 1.04 13.24
C LEU A 81 3.71 1.99 13.87
N SER A 82 3.44 3.28 13.89
CA SER A 82 4.32 4.29 14.49
C SER A 82 4.57 4.03 15.97
N LEU A 83 3.54 3.70 16.76
CA LEU A 83 3.70 3.34 18.17
C LEU A 83 4.54 2.07 18.35
N ASN A 84 4.40 1.10 17.43
CA ASN A 84 5.19 -0.13 17.47
C ASN A 84 6.63 0.06 16.98
N ALA A 85 7.02 1.23 16.48
CA ALA A 85 8.39 1.49 16.06
C ALA A 85 9.38 1.35 17.23
N GLU A 86 8.96 1.70 18.44
CA GLU A 86 9.74 1.53 19.68
C GLU A 86 10.08 0.06 19.95
N SER A 87 9.20 -0.88 19.58
CA SER A 87 9.44 -2.32 19.73
C SER A 87 10.52 -2.89 18.79
N LEU A 88 11.02 -2.05 17.88
CA LEU A 88 12.12 -2.38 16.98
C LEU A 88 13.47 -1.84 17.47
N GLU A 89 13.49 -1.00 18.51
CA GLU A 89 14.73 -0.52 19.09
C GLU A 89 15.56 -1.67 19.67
N GLY A 90 16.88 -1.60 19.46
CA GLY A 90 17.83 -2.63 19.91
C GLY A 90 17.85 -3.92 19.05
N ARG A 91 16.99 -4.05 18.03
CA ARG A 91 17.07 -5.18 17.10
C ARG A 91 18.32 -5.08 16.21
N PRO A 92 18.93 -6.22 15.83
CA PRO A 92 20.12 -6.23 15.00
C PRO A 92 19.81 -5.69 13.59
N SER A 93 20.80 -5.00 13.01
CA SER A 93 20.74 -4.60 11.61
C SER A 93 20.62 -5.84 10.72
N GLY A 94 19.50 -5.94 10.00
CA GLY A 94 19.16 -7.11 9.17
C GLY A 94 18.09 -8.02 9.75
N ASP A 95 17.50 -7.70 10.91
CA ASP A 95 16.29 -8.38 11.39
C ASP A 95 15.13 -8.19 10.38
N PRO A 96 14.54 -9.28 9.83
CA PRO A 96 13.42 -9.18 8.90
C PRO A 96 12.20 -8.41 9.42
N ALA A 97 12.05 -8.26 10.74
CA ALA A 97 11.00 -7.44 11.34
C ALA A 97 11.15 -5.95 11.00
N ILE A 98 12.39 -5.45 10.89
CA ILE A 98 12.66 -4.05 10.52
C ILE A 98 12.24 -3.82 9.06
N ASP A 99 12.62 -4.73 8.15
CA ASP A 99 12.20 -4.62 6.76
C ASP A 99 10.67 -4.73 6.62
N SER A 100 10.05 -5.63 7.40
CA SER A 100 8.60 -5.77 7.43
C SER A 100 7.88 -4.52 7.87
N PHE A 101 8.36 -3.89 8.93
CA PHE A 101 7.83 -2.62 9.39
C PHE A 101 7.92 -1.55 8.30
N ARG A 102 9.06 -1.44 7.61
CA ARG A 102 9.27 -0.41 6.58
C ARG A 102 8.37 -0.60 5.36
N TRP A 103 8.21 -1.82 4.85
CA TRP A 103 7.33 -2.03 3.72
C TRP A 103 5.85 -1.92 4.08
N ASP A 104 5.47 -2.25 5.32
CA ASP A 104 4.08 -2.14 5.78
C ASP A 104 3.68 -0.67 6.03
N LEU A 105 4.61 0.12 6.58
CA LEU A 105 4.44 1.56 6.74
C LEU A 105 4.24 2.23 5.37
N MET A 106 5.17 2.02 4.43
CA MET A 106 5.06 2.57 3.07
C MET A 106 3.76 2.13 2.39
N ALA A 107 3.43 0.84 2.43
CA ALA A 107 2.20 0.34 1.81
C ALA A 107 0.97 1.02 2.42
N THR A 108 0.94 1.21 3.73
CA THR A 108 -0.18 1.85 4.43
C THR A 108 -0.30 3.33 4.07
N GLU A 109 0.81 4.08 3.97
CA GLU A 109 0.81 5.48 3.50
C GLU A 109 0.22 5.58 2.07
N VAL A 110 0.68 4.73 1.16
CA VAL A 110 0.16 4.69 -0.22
C VAL A 110 -1.33 4.36 -0.25
N LEU A 111 -1.81 3.45 0.61
CA LEU A 111 -3.22 3.09 0.70
C LEU A 111 -4.08 4.23 1.23
N VAL A 112 -3.62 4.95 2.24
CA VAL A 112 -4.32 6.15 2.77
C VAL A 112 -4.55 7.16 1.65
N LEU A 113 -3.50 7.51 0.90
CA LEU A 113 -3.61 8.44 -0.22
C LEU A 113 -4.50 7.89 -1.33
N THR A 114 -4.34 6.62 -1.67
CA THR A 114 -5.12 5.96 -2.75
C THR A 114 -6.61 5.99 -2.44
N LEU A 115 -7.00 5.64 -1.20
CA LEU A 115 -8.39 5.55 -0.78
C LEU A 115 -9.01 6.93 -0.53
N GLY A 116 -8.20 7.91 -0.13
CA GLY A 116 -8.60 9.31 0.02
C GLY A 116 -8.58 10.12 -1.27
N ALA A 117 -8.22 9.52 -2.41
CA ALA A 117 -8.10 10.22 -3.69
C ALA A 117 -9.42 10.84 -4.19
N SER A 118 -10.58 10.37 -3.72
CA SER A 118 -11.87 11.01 -4.02
C SER A 118 -12.20 12.20 -3.10
N LEU A 119 -11.50 12.33 -1.97
CA LEU A 119 -11.69 13.38 -0.97
C LEU A 119 -10.71 14.55 -1.15
N SER A 120 -9.51 14.27 -1.66
CA SER A 120 -8.46 15.29 -1.85
C SER A 120 -7.72 15.10 -3.18
N ALA A 121 -7.61 16.19 -3.94
CA ALA A 121 -6.84 16.22 -5.19
C ALA A 121 -5.34 16.02 -4.96
N ASP A 122 -4.81 16.56 -3.86
CA ASP A 122 -3.41 16.38 -3.48
C ASP A 122 -3.13 14.92 -3.13
N ALA A 123 -4.04 14.28 -2.39
CA ALA A 123 -3.94 12.85 -2.11
C ALA A 123 -3.95 12.01 -3.40
N ALA A 124 -4.80 12.36 -4.37
CA ALA A 124 -4.85 11.68 -5.67
C ALA A 124 -3.53 11.84 -6.46
N HIS A 125 -2.95 13.04 -6.45
CA HIS A 125 -1.68 13.34 -7.09
C HIS A 125 -0.52 12.59 -6.45
N GLU A 126 -0.41 12.66 -5.12
CA GLU A 126 0.65 12.01 -4.35
C GLU A 126 0.55 10.49 -4.41
N ALA A 127 -0.67 9.92 -4.38
CA ALA A 127 -0.87 8.50 -4.62
C ALA A 127 -0.27 8.09 -5.97
N GLY A 128 -0.54 8.85 -7.03
CA GLY A 128 0.03 8.62 -8.36
C GLY A 128 1.56 8.55 -8.35
N LYS A 129 2.22 9.51 -7.69
CA LYS A 129 3.69 9.51 -7.54
C LYS A 129 4.18 8.29 -6.76
N CYS A 130 3.55 7.98 -5.63
CA CYS A 130 3.89 6.83 -4.80
C CYS A 130 3.84 5.51 -5.61
N TRP A 131 2.73 5.26 -6.31
CA TRP A 131 2.60 4.06 -7.15
C TRP A 131 3.66 3.98 -8.24
N MET A 132 4.03 5.11 -8.85
CA MET A 132 5.10 5.14 -9.84
C MET A 132 6.47 4.83 -9.22
N HIS A 133 6.77 5.35 -8.03
CA HIS A 133 8.00 5.00 -7.31
C HIS A 133 8.04 3.52 -6.94
N LEU A 134 6.93 2.96 -6.43
CA LEU A 134 6.81 1.52 -6.15
C LEU A 134 7.03 0.67 -7.42
N TRP A 135 6.36 1.03 -8.52
CA TRP A 135 6.44 0.28 -9.78
C TRP A 135 7.80 0.38 -10.48
N SER A 136 8.54 1.47 -10.28
CA SER A 136 9.91 1.60 -10.77
C SER A 136 10.81 0.47 -10.26
N ALA A 137 10.48 -0.07 -9.07
CA ALA A 137 11.24 -1.13 -8.41
C ALA A 137 10.82 -2.56 -8.80
N ARG A 138 9.80 -2.75 -9.66
CA ARG A 138 9.25 -4.07 -10.04
C ARG A 138 10.27 -5.11 -10.51
N ARG A 139 11.41 -4.68 -11.04
CA ARG A 139 12.50 -5.57 -11.49
C ARG A 139 13.15 -6.32 -10.32
N ARG A 140 12.89 -5.91 -9.08
CA ARG A 140 13.35 -6.56 -7.84
C ARG A 140 12.26 -7.39 -7.16
N ALA A 141 11.19 -7.73 -7.87
CA ALA A 141 10.06 -8.48 -7.32
C ALA A 141 10.46 -9.85 -6.75
N GLU A 142 11.42 -10.54 -7.35
CA GLU A 142 11.92 -11.84 -6.86
C GLU A 142 12.66 -11.69 -5.53
N ASP A 143 13.60 -10.75 -5.45
CA ASP A 143 14.34 -10.47 -4.21
C ASP A 143 13.38 -10.04 -3.09
N ALA A 144 12.42 -9.18 -3.41
CA ALA A 144 11.41 -8.75 -2.46
C ALA A 144 10.58 -9.93 -1.96
N ALA A 145 10.13 -10.80 -2.86
CA ALA A 145 9.39 -12.01 -2.50
C ALA A 145 10.22 -12.95 -1.61
N GLN A 146 11.51 -13.12 -1.89
CA GLN A 146 12.41 -13.92 -1.05
C GLN A 146 12.57 -13.32 0.35
N LEU A 147 12.78 -12.01 0.45
CA LEU A 147 12.88 -11.29 1.72
C LEU A 147 11.59 -11.42 2.55
N MET A 148 10.44 -11.29 1.89
CA MET A 148 9.12 -11.48 2.52
C MET A 148 8.90 -12.92 2.98
N MET A 149 9.32 -13.91 2.20
CA MET A 149 9.27 -15.32 2.62
C MET A 149 10.21 -15.59 3.81
N HIS A 150 11.37 -14.93 3.86
CA HIS A 150 12.29 -15.01 4.99
C HIS A 150 11.64 -14.46 6.27
N PHE A 151 11.04 -13.27 6.23
CA PHE A 151 10.24 -12.75 7.33
C PHE A 151 9.17 -13.74 7.78
N SER A 152 8.42 -14.30 6.81
CA SER A 152 7.34 -15.23 7.12
C SER A 152 7.81 -16.48 7.84
N LYS A 153 8.95 -17.02 7.43
CA LYS A 153 9.58 -18.17 8.08
C LYS A 153 10.10 -17.82 9.48
N ALA A 154 10.76 -16.67 9.63
CA ALA A 154 11.36 -16.25 10.89
C ALA A 154 10.30 -16.00 11.98
N TYR A 155 9.18 -15.40 11.61
CA TYR A 155 8.13 -14.95 12.54
C TYR A 155 6.85 -15.78 12.49
N SER A 156 6.83 -16.86 11.71
CA SER A 156 5.63 -17.70 11.50
C SER A 156 4.36 -16.89 11.16
N THR A 157 4.55 -15.77 10.46
CA THR A 157 3.52 -14.76 10.20
C THR A 157 3.41 -14.52 8.70
N PRO A 158 2.21 -14.40 8.11
CA PRO A 158 2.09 -14.06 6.69
C PRO A 158 2.71 -12.68 6.39
N PRO A 159 3.50 -12.53 5.31
CA PRO A 159 4.15 -11.26 4.97
C PRO A 159 3.21 -10.27 4.26
N ILE A 160 2.01 -10.74 3.90
CA ILE A 160 0.91 -9.96 3.30
C ILE A 160 -0.41 -10.42 3.95
N PRO A 161 -1.46 -9.58 3.96
CA PRO A 161 -2.77 -10.02 4.40
C PRO A 161 -3.31 -11.15 3.53
N LEU A 162 -3.93 -12.14 4.17
CA LEU A 162 -4.52 -13.29 3.50
C LEU A 162 -5.88 -12.94 2.92
N SER A 163 -6.17 -13.42 1.72
CA SER A 163 -7.49 -13.28 1.11
C SER A 163 -8.48 -14.25 1.75
N SER A 164 -8.10 -15.45 2.18
CA SER A 164 -9.04 -16.35 2.87
C SER A 164 -8.37 -17.12 4.00
N PRO A 165 -9.14 -17.59 5.00
CA PRO A 165 -8.63 -18.51 6.01
C PRO A 165 -7.96 -19.72 5.33
N GLY A 166 -6.77 -20.10 5.82
CA GLY A 166 -6.01 -21.24 5.30
C GLY A 166 -5.28 -21.00 3.98
N GLU A 167 -5.35 -19.80 3.40
CA GLU A 167 -4.60 -19.48 2.18
C GLU A 167 -3.08 -19.51 2.45
N LYS A 168 -2.34 -20.26 1.64
CA LYS A 168 -0.88 -20.29 1.72
C LYS A 168 -0.27 -19.21 0.84
N VAL A 169 0.60 -18.38 1.43
CA VAL A 169 1.40 -17.41 0.67
C VAL A 169 2.52 -18.15 -0.03
N THR A 170 2.60 -17.99 -1.35
CA THR A 170 3.64 -18.61 -2.18
C THR A 170 4.56 -17.53 -2.76
N LEU A 171 5.81 -17.91 -3.05
CA LEU A 171 6.78 -17.03 -3.69
C LEU A 171 6.22 -16.46 -5.01
N LYS A 172 5.62 -17.31 -5.86
CA LYS A 172 5.01 -16.89 -7.14
C LYS A 172 3.94 -15.81 -6.95
N ARG A 173 3.09 -15.94 -5.92
CA ARG A 173 2.06 -14.94 -5.61
C ARG A 173 2.70 -13.62 -5.19
N LEU A 174 3.70 -13.66 -4.32
CA LEU A 174 4.43 -12.47 -3.90
C LEU A 174 5.12 -11.76 -5.07
N VAL A 175 5.79 -12.51 -5.96
CA VAL A 175 6.40 -11.95 -7.18
C VAL A 175 5.35 -11.27 -8.06
N THR A 176 4.17 -11.88 -8.22
CA THR A 176 3.08 -11.29 -8.99
C THR A 176 2.62 -9.97 -8.39
N LEU A 177 2.39 -9.96 -7.07
CA LEU A 177 1.96 -8.76 -6.36
C LEU A 177 3.04 -7.67 -6.33
N ALA A 178 4.32 -8.05 -6.28
CA ALA A 178 5.47 -7.13 -6.27
C ALA A 178 5.84 -6.57 -7.66
N SER A 179 5.19 -7.04 -8.74
CA SER A 179 5.55 -6.67 -10.11
C SER A 179 4.46 -5.95 -10.90
N VAL A 180 3.24 -5.90 -10.35
CA VAL A 180 2.05 -5.41 -11.06
C VAL A 180 1.53 -4.15 -10.39
N LEU A 181 1.13 -3.17 -11.21
CA LEU A 181 0.36 -2.02 -10.73
C LEU A 181 -1.13 -2.36 -10.62
N PRO A 182 -1.85 -1.78 -9.64
CA PRO A 182 -3.29 -1.76 -9.63
C PRO A 182 -3.86 -1.21 -10.95
N PRO A 183 -5.01 -1.72 -11.44
CA PRO A 183 -5.57 -1.35 -12.74
C PRO A 183 -5.62 0.15 -13.03
N MET A 184 -5.97 0.98 -12.04
CA MET A 184 -6.11 2.44 -12.19
C MET A 184 -4.78 3.18 -12.43
N TYR A 185 -3.65 2.61 -12.02
CA TYR A 185 -2.31 3.21 -12.23
C TYR A 185 -1.55 2.56 -13.39
N ARG A 186 -2.12 1.55 -14.06
CA ARG A 186 -1.46 0.93 -15.20
C ARG A 186 -1.31 1.94 -16.35
N PRO A 187 -0.15 1.98 -17.04
CA PRO A 187 0.00 2.78 -18.24
C PRO A 187 -1.09 2.39 -19.25
N LYS A 188 -1.86 3.37 -19.73
CA LYS A 188 -2.83 3.13 -20.81
C LYS A 188 -2.05 2.63 -22.03
N LYS A 189 -2.37 1.44 -22.54
CA LYS A 189 -1.83 0.99 -23.83
C LYS A 189 -2.24 2.04 -24.87
N LYS A 190 -1.27 2.73 -25.46
CA LYS A 190 -1.52 3.53 -26.66
C LYS A 190 -2.00 2.53 -27.72
N ASN A 191 -3.30 2.53 -28.02
CA ASN A 191 -3.79 1.85 -29.21
C ASN A 191 -3.06 2.48 -30.38
N LYS A 192 -2.08 1.76 -30.95
CA LYS A 192 -1.59 2.06 -32.29
C LYS A 192 -2.82 1.93 -33.18
N ARG A 193 -3.39 3.06 -33.63
CA ARG A 193 -4.33 3.05 -34.74
C ARG A 193 -3.58 2.41 -35.91
N PRO A 194 -4.07 1.34 -36.53
CA PRO A 194 -3.54 0.91 -37.81
C PRO A 194 -3.97 1.95 -38.85
N GLY A 195 -3.02 2.52 -39.57
CA GLY A 195 -3.28 3.46 -40.67
C GLY A 195 -2.92 4.90 -40.36
N SER A 196 -1.70 5.28 -40.74
CA SER A 196 -1.36 6.61 -41.25
C SER A 196 -0.39 6.36 -42.40
#